data_AF-A0A0F3NWJ8-F1
#
_entry.id   AF-A0A0F3NWJ8-F1
#
_cell.length_a   1.000
_cell.length_b   1.000
_cell.length_c   1.000
_cell.angle_alpha   90.00
_cell.angle_beta   90.00
_cell.angle_gamma   90.00
#
_symmetry.space_group_name_H-M   'P 1'
#
loop_
_entity.id
_entity.type
_entity.pdbx_description
1 polymer ?
#
loop_
_entity_poly.entity_id
_entity_poly.type
_entity_poly.pdbx_seq_one_letter_code
_entity_poly.pdbx_strand_id
1 'polypeptide(L)' 'MRWDEISLSEKIWCIPKTKSKNGKTLYIGLADKLIEVLQNRKLCSKSEWVFPSPKEQ' A
#
# COMPACT_ATOMS: atom_id res chain seq x y z
N MET A 1 5.28 -3.46 0.05
CA MET A 1 3.97 -2.80 -0.11
C MET A 1 4.05 -1.91 -1.33
N ARG A 2 3.31 -2.27 -2.37
CA ARG A 2 3.22 -1.53 -3.62
C ARG A 2 1.92 -0.74 -3.70
N TRP A 3 1.88 0.28 -4.55
CA TRP A 3 0.67 1.07 -4.75
C TRP A 3 -0.48 0.27 -5.39
N ASP A 4 -0.17 -0.74 -6.21
CA ASP A 4 -1.16 -1.63 -6.84
C ASP A 4 -1.83 -2.61 -5.85
N GLU A 5 -1.23 -2.79 -4.66
CA GLU A 5 -1.77 -3.59 -3.57
C GLU A 5 -2.79 -2.81 -2.72
N ILE A 6 -2.92 -1.49 -2.88
CA ILE A 6 -3.76 -0.62 -2.04
C ILE A 6 -4.90 -0.02 -2.87
N SER A 7 -6.13 -0.29 -2.44
CA SER A 7 -7.29 0.49 -2.88
C SER A 7 -7.54 1.64 -1.90
N LEU A 8 -7.29 2.87 -2.36
CA LEU A 8 -7.58 4.08 -1.56
C LEU A 8 -9.09 4.38 -1.50
N SER A 9 -9.88 3.94 -2.49
CA SER A 9 -11.34 4.10 -2.48
C SER A 9 -11.99 3.15 -1.47
N GLU A 10 -11.62 1.87 -1.53
CA GLU A 10 -12.16 0.83 -0.65
C GLU A 10 -11.51 0.84 0.74
N LYS A 11 -10.42 1.61 0.90
CA LYS A 11 -9.61 1.67 2.11
C LYS A 11 -9.09 0.28 2.52
N ILE A 12 -8.60 -0.48 1.55
CA ILE A 12 -8.12 -1.86 1.74
C ILE A 12 -6.69 -2.00 1.22
N TRP A 13 -5.84 -2.63 2.01
CA TRP A 13 -4.58 -3.21 1.54
C TRP A 13 -4.75 -4.72 1.30
N CYS A 14 -4.59 -5.12 0.04
CA CYS A 14 -4.60 -6.51 -0.39
C CYS A 14 -3.18 -7.06 -0.40
N ILE A 15 -2.90 -8.08 0.42
CA ILE A 15 -1.62 -8.79 0.41
C ILE A 15 -1.85 -10.13 -0.30
N PRO A 16 -1.30 -10.34 -1.51
CA PRO A 16 -1.44 -11.59 -2.25
C PRO A 16 -0.86 -12.77 -1.46
N LYS A 17 -1.44 -13.96 -1.63
CA LYS A 17 -0.94 -15.20 -1.02
C LYS A 17 0.55 -15.48 -1.24
N THR A 18 1.11 -15.04 -2.37
CA THR A 18 2.54 -15.21 -2.71
C THR A 18 3.45 -14.33 -1.86
N LYS A 19 2.90 -13.32 -1.19
CA LYS A 19 3.61 -12.38 -0.31
C LYS A 19 3.22 -12.53 1.16
N SER A 20 2.31 -13.45 1.50
CA SER A 20 1.85 -13.68 2.87
C SER A 20 2.52 -14.91 3.50
N LYS A 21 2.84 -14.82 4.80
CA LYS A 21 3.54 -15.90 5.52
C LYS A 21 2.74 -17.21 5.62
N ASN A 22 1.41 -17.12 5.52
CA ASN A 22 0.50 -18.26 5.67
C ASN A 22 -0.06 -18.76 4.33
N GLY A 23 0.42 -18.24 3.20
CA GLY A 23 -0.05 -18.64 1.87
C GLY A 23 -1.51 -18.29 1.57
N LYS A 24 -2.11 -17.36 2.32
CA LYS A 24 -3.48 -16.86 2.11
C LYS A 24 -3.47 -15.40 1.69
N THR A 25 -4.36 -15.00 0.79
CA THR A 25 -4.57 -13.58 0.51
C THR A 25 -5.16 -12.91 1.74
N LEU A 26 -4.63 -11.76 2.13
CA LEU A 26 -5.13 -10.97 3.25
C LEU A 26 -5.74 -9.66 2.74
N TYR A 27 -6.87 -9.28 3.32
CA TYR A 27 -7.51 -7.99 3.09
C TYR A 27 -7.51 -7.22 4.41
N ILE A 28 -6.73 -6.14 4.47
CA ILE A 28 -6.53 -5.36 5.68
C ILE A 28 -7.26 -4.02 5.49
N GLY A 29 -8.24 -3.73 6.36
CA GLY A 29 -8.90 -2.43 6.39
C GLY A 29 -7.95 -1.33 6.88
N LEU A 30 -8.01 -0.18 6.23
CA LEU A 30 -7.18 0.98 6.53
C LEU A 30 -8.03 2.07 7.19
N ALA A 31 -7.53 2.63 8.29
CA ALA A 31 -8.18 3.74 8.96
C ALA A 31 -8.14 5.01 8.10
N ASP A 32 -9.13 5.89 8.26
CA ASP A 32 -9.25 7.13 7.48
C ASP A 32 -8.00 8.01 7.56
N LYS A 33 -7.42 8.13 8.77
CA LYS A 33 -6.15 8.85 8.95
C LYS A 33 -4.98 8.27 8.18
N LEU A 34 -4.94 6.95 8.00
CA LEU A 34 -3.91 6.33 7.17
C LEU A 34 -4.14 6.61 5.69
N ILE A 35 -5.40 6.67 5.24
CA ILE A 35 -5.74 7.03 3.86
C ILE A 35 -5.31 8.46 3.54
N GLU A 36 -5.58 9.43 4.43
CA GLU A 36 -5.10 10.81 4.28
C GLU A 36 -3.57 10.88 4.10
N VAL A 37 -2.81 10.14 4.93
CA VAL A 37 -1.34 10.08 4.84
C VAL A 37 -0.88 9.44 3.53
N LEU A 38 -1.52 8.35 3.10
CA LEU A 38 -1.18 7.64 1.87
C LEU A 38 -1.50 8.46 0.61
N GLN A 39 -2.61 9.21 0.60
CA GLN A 39 -2.97 10.12 -0.48
C GLN A 39 -1.91 11.22 -0.65
N ASN A 40 -1.56 11.91 0.44
CA ASN A 40 -0.51 12.93 0.42
C ASN A 40 0.83 12.38 -0.05
N ARG A 41 1.19 11.18 0.41
CA ARG A 41 2.42 10.51 -0.02
C ARG A 41 2.41 10.14 -1.50
N LYS A 42 1.27 9.69 -2.04
CA LYS A 42 1.14 9.31 -3.46
C LYS A 42 1.32 10.50 -4.40
N LEU A 43 0.88 11.69 -4.00
CA LEU A 43 1.10 12.93 -4.78
C LEU A 43 2.58 13.24 -5.00
N CYS A 44 3.44 12.88 -4.04
CA CYS A 44 4.88 13.13 -4.10
C CYS A 44 5.68 11.91 -4.60
N SER A 45 5.04 10.79 -4.93
CA SER A 45 5.72 9.54 -5.27
C SER A 45 5.70 9.28 -6.78
N LYS A 46 6.88 9.03 -7.35
CA LYS A 46 7.03 8.48 -8.72
C LYS A 46 7.36 6.99 -8.71
N SER A 47 7.51 6.39 -7.53
CA SER A 47 7.88 5.00 -7.36
C SER A 47 6.64 4.10 -7.35
N GLU A 48 6.80 2.88 -7.83
CA GLU A 48 5.81 1.81 -7.66
C GLU A 48 5.65 1.36 -6.20
N TRP A 49 6.66 1.65 -5.37
CA TRP A 49 6.68 1.33 -3.95
C TRP A 49 6.06 2.46 -3.14
N VAL A 50 5.27 2.08 -2.14
CA VAL A 50 4.75 3.05 -1.15
C VAL A 50 5.92 3.64 -0.36
N PHE A 51 6.86 2.78 0.06
CA PHE A 51 8.05 3.16 0.79
C PHE A 51 9.29 2.74 0.00
N PRO A 52 9.72 3.54 -1.00
CA PRO A 52 10.94 3.26 -1.75
C PRO A 52 12.17 3.41 -0.86
N SER A 53 13.26 2.75 -1.26
CA SER A 53 14.58 3.00 -0.67
C SER A 53 14.98 4.47 -0.92
N PRO A 54 15.74 5.12 -0.02
CA PRO A 54 16.20 6.51 -0.23
C PRO A 54 16.98 6.72 -1.54
N LYS A 55 17.56 5.65 -2.10
CA LYS A 55 18.28 5.69 -3.39
C LYS A 55 17.34 5.73 -4.61
N GLU A 56 16.06 5.48 -4.42
CA GLU A 56 15.02 5.38 -5.46
C GLU A 56 13.92 6.45 -5.29
N GLN A 57 14.19 7.51 -4.50
CA GLN A 57 13.29 8.64 -4.27
C GLN A 57 13.55 9.83 -5.19
#